data_AF-A0A946AU53-F1
#
_entry.id   AF-A0A946AU53-F1
#
_cell.length_a   1.000
_cell.length_b   1.000
_cell.length_c   1.000
_cell.angle_alpha   90.00
_cell.angle_beta   90.00
_cell.angle_gamma   90.00
#
_symmetry.space_group_name_H-M   'P 1'
#
loop_
_entity.id
_entity.type
_entity.pdbx_description
1 polymer ?
#
loop_
_entity_poly.entity_id
_entity_poly.type
_entity_poly.pdbx_seq_one_letter_code
_entity_poly.pdbx_strand_id
1 'polypeptide(L)'
;MKRTRHYRRFSVHRIILTLVCIFSFSTAYADADFDKWLIDLRSDALADGISSETLDAALTDIALIPRVIELDRSQPEFTLTFAQYLERVVPVSRQKRAQARREEHRAMLDEIGAKYGVQPRFVVALWGIETDFGRVQGGFKVIPALVTLAYDGRRSKFFRKELMDALHIIEDGHISAANMNGSWAGAMGQSQFMPSSFRQYAQDYN
;
A
#
# COMPACT_ATOMS: atom_id res chain seq x y z
N MET A 1 -84.89 -44.39 -9.45
CA MET A 1 -85.68 -43.19 -9.84
C MET A 1 -84.94 -41.94 -9.36
N LYS A 2 -84.51 -41.09 -10.31
CA LYS A 2 -83.96 -39.72 -10.20
C LYS A 2 -82.90 -39.41 -9.10
N ARG A 3 -81.70 -39.05 -9.55
CA ARG A 3 -80.99 -37.82 -9.12
C ARG A 3 -79.82 -37.52 -10.05
N THR A 4 -80.01 -36.51 -10.90
CA THR A 4 -79.01 -35.85 -11.73
C THR A 4 -78.02 -35.08 -10.85
N ARG A 5 -76.71 -35.22 -11.10
CA ARG A 5 -75.66 -34.38 -10.49
C ARG A 5 -75.06 -33.47 -11.57
N HIS A 6 -75.13 -32.17 -11.33
CA HIS A 6 -74.55 -31.11 -12.14
C HIS A 6 -73.02 -31.15 -12.12
N TYR A 7 -72.39 -31.10 -13.29
CA TYR A 7 -70.99 -30.74 -13.44
C TYR A 7 -70.86 -29.22 -13.61
N ARG A 8 -70.24 -28.54 -12.65
CA ARG A 8 -69.83 -27.14 -12.78
C ARG A 8 -68.49 -27.07 -13.54
N ARG A 9 -68.48 -26.31 -14.65
CA ARG A 9 -67.28 -25.93 -15.40
C ARG A 9 -66.37 -25.04 -14.52
N PHE A 10 -65.11 -25.42 -14.34
CA PHE A 10 -64.07 -24.53 -13.81
C PHE A 10 -63.41 -23.79 -14.99
N SER A 11 -63.52 -22.46 -15.00
CA SER A 11 -62.80 -21.57 -15.91
C SER A 11 -61.37 -21.37 -15.41
N VAL A 12 -60.38 -21.81 -16.21
CA VAL A 12 -58.96 -21.57 -15.94
C VAL A 12 -58.62 -20.15 -16.40
N HIS A 13 -58.43 -19.22 -15.47
CA HIS A 13 -57.89 -17.89 -15.79
C HIS A 13 -56.36 -17.98 -15.91
N ARG A 14 -55.84 -17.68 -17.10
CA ARG A 14 -54.41 -17.53 -17.38
C ARG A 14 -53.90 -16.23 -16.75
N ILE A 15 -53.03 -16.34 -15.75
CA ILE A 15 -52.28 -15.21 -15.20
C ILE A 15 -51.02 -15.03 -16.06
N ILE A 16 -50.94 -13.91 -16.79
CA ILE A 16 -49.73 -13.47 -17.48
C ILE A 16 -48.92 -12.65 -16.48
N LEU A 17 -47.76 -13.16 -16.06
CA LEU A 17 -46.84 -12.48 -15.16
C LEU A 17 -45.88 -11.63 -16.00
N THR A 18 -46.07 -10.31 -16.03
CA THR A 18 -45.16 -9.37 -16.67
C THR A 18 -43.92 -9.20 -15.79
N LEU A 19 -42.77 -9.69 -16.27
CA LEU A 19 -41.47 -9.54 -15.61
C LEU A 19 -40.99 -8.09 -15.79
N VAL A 20 -41.10 -7.27 -14.74
CA VAL A 20 -40.51 -5.93 -14.70
C VAL A 20 -39.02 -6.10 -14.33
N CYS A 21 -38.14 -5.99 -15.31
CA CYS A 21 -36.70 -5.87 -15.06
C CYS A 21 -36.41 -4.50 -14.43
N ILE A 22 -36.24 -4.47 -13.11
CA ILE A 22 -35.71 -3.30 -12.40
C ILE A 22 -34.20 -3.26 -12.69
N PHE A 23 -33.79 -2.38 -13.59
CA PHE A 23 -32.38 -2.00 -13.70
C PHE A 23 -32.01 -1.21 -12.46
N SER A 24 -31.38 -1.87 -11.48
CA SER A 24 -30.71 -1.19 -10.39
C SER A 24 -29.48 -0.49 -10.97
N PHE A 25 -29.59 0.81 -11.21
CA PHE A 25 -28.42 1.67 -11.34
C PHE A 25 -27.73 1.69 -9.96
N SER A 26 -26.65 0.94 -9.81
CA SER A 26 -25.71 1.17 -8.70
C SER A 26 -25.06 2.52 -8.92
N THR A 27 -25.64 3.57 -8.34
CA THR A 27 -24.88 4.79 -8.06
C THR A 27 -23.72 4.38 -7.16
N ALA A 28 -22.49 4.57 -7.62
CA ALA A 28 -21.32 4.47 -6.76
C ALA A 28 -21.52 5.49 -5.63
N TYR A 29 -21.99 5.03 -4.48
CA TYR A 29 -21.91 5.83 -3.27
C TYR A 29 -20.42 5.91 -2.95
N ALA A 30 -19.83 7.07 -3.21
CA ALA A 30 -18.60 7.44 -2.53
C ALA A 30 -18.81 7.17 -1.03
N ASP A 31 -17.85 6.49 -0.41
CA ASP A 31 -17.94 6.15 1.00
C ASP A 31 -17.89 7.47 1.80
N ALA A 32 -19.06 7.97 2.20
CA ALA A 32 -19.19 9.28 2.85
C ALA A 32 -18.37 9.37 4.15
N ASP A 33 -18.11 8.22 4.79
CA ASP A 33 -17.24 8.14 5.97
C ASP A 33 -15.77 8.32 5.58
N PHE A 34 -15.35 7.77 4.43
CA PHE A 34 -14.00 7.98 3.90
C PHE A 34 -13.78 9.43 3.47
N ASP A 35 -14.74 10.05 2.78
CA ASP A 35 -14.63 11.45 2.34
C ASP A 35 -14.49 12.38 3.54
N LYS A 36 -15.29 12.16 4.59
CA LYS A 36 -15.18 12.90 5.84
C LYS A 36 -13.83 12.68 6.53
N TRP A 37 -13.38 11.43 6.63
CA TRP A 37 -12.08 11.10 7.20
C TRP A 37 -10.92 11.76 6.43
N LEU A 38 -11.04 11.86 5.11
CA LEU A 38 -10.06 12.52 4.26
C LEU A 38 -10.05 14.04 4.50
N ILE A 39 -11.21 14.66 4.69
CA ILE A 39 -11.30 16.09 5.09
C ILE A 39 -10.61 16.31 6.44
N ASP A 40 -10.88 15.46 7.44
CA ASP A 40 -10.26 15.55 8.76
C ASP A 40 -8.72 15.35 8.66
N LEU A 41 -8.26 14.43 7.80
CA LEU A 41 -6.83 14.28 7.47
C LEU A 41 -6.21 15.56 6.92
N ARG A 42 -6.88 16.19 5.96
CA ARG A 42 -6.36 17.43 5.37
C ARG A 42 -6.28 18.53 6.42
N SER A 43 -7.28 18.64 7.29
CA SER A 43 -7.27 19.60 8.39
C SER A 43 -6.11 19.36 9.36
N ASP A 44 -5.90 18.11 9.77
CA ASP A 44 -4.78 17.74 10.65
C ASP A 44 -3.43 18.06 10.00
N ALA A 45 -3.25 17.74 8.72
CA ALA A 45 -2.00 17.97 8.00
C ALA A 45 -1.70 19.45 7.77
N LEU A 46 -2.72 20.27 7.49
CA LEU A 46 -2.58 21.73 7.45
C LEU A 46 -2.12 22.29 8.81
N ALA A 47 -2.74 21.81 9.90
CA ALA A 47 -2.38 22.22 11.26
C ALA A 47 -0.96 21.79 11.65
N ASP A 48 -0.45 20.70 11.05
CA ASP A 48 0.91 20.18 11.21
C ASP A 48 1.93 20.81 10.24
N GLY A 49 1.53 21.83 9.49
CA GLY A 49 2.42 22.65 8.65
C GLY A 49 2.59 22.19 7.20
N ILE A 50 1.81 21.21 6.72
CA ILE A 50 1.82 20.81 5.32
C ILE A 50 1.02 21.82 4.49
N SER A 51 1.56 22.27 3.36
CA SER A 51 0.90 23.25 2.48
C SER A 51 -0.33 22.67 1.77
N SER A 52 -1.28 23.53 1.40
CA SER A 52 -2.44 23.10 0.60
C SER A 52 -2.00 22.52 -0.74
N GLU A 53 -0.95 23.07 -1.34
CA GLU A 53 -0.35 22.62 -2.59
C GLU A 53 0.17 21.19 -2.48
N THR A 54 0.89 20.85 -1.41
CA THR A 54 1.34 19.48 -1.14
C THR A 54 0.16 18.53 -0.93
N LEU A 55 -0.86 18.96 -0.18
CA LEU A 55 -2.06 18.13 0.05
C LEU A 55 -2.87 17.92 -1.24
N ASP A 56 -3.00 18.93 -2.09
CA ASP A 56 -3.64 18.79 -3.40
C ASP A 56 -2.86 17.80 -4.27
N ALA A 57 -1.53 17.91 -4.30
CA ALA A 57 -0.69 16.99 -5.08
C ALA A 57 -0.72 15.54 -4.57
N ALA A 58 -0.85 15.35 -3.25
CA ALA A 58 -0.75 14.04 -2.62
C ALA A 58 -2.09 13.34 -2.37
N LEU A 59 -3.17 14.10 -2.14
CA LEU A 59 -4.45 13.55 -1.65
C LEU A 59 -5.65 13.77 -2.58
N THR A 60 -5.44 14.35 -3.77
CA THR A 60 -6.50 14.46 -4.79
C THR A 60 -6.79 13.09 -5.43
N ASP A 61 -8.07 12.80 -5.67
CA ASP A 61 -8.57 11.58 -6.32
C ASP A 61 -8.07 10.26 -5.68
N ILE A 62 -7.88 10.27 -4.36
CA ILE A 62 -7.45 9.07 -3.64
C ILE A 62 -8.58 8.06 -3.56
N ALA A 63 -8.28 6.83 -3.96
CA ALA A 63 -9.11 5.67 -3.74
C ALA A 63 -8.42 4.66 -2.81
N LEU A 64 -9.20 4.04 -1.92
CA LEU A 64 -8.73 2.92 -1.11
C LEU A 64 -8.28 1.76 -2.00
N ILE A 65 -7.24 1.04 -1.58
CA ILE A 65 -6.67 -0.08 -2.33
C ILE A 65 -6.98 -1.40 -1.63
N PRO A 66 -8.02 -2.17 -2.04
CA PRO A 66 -8.39 -3.42 -1.39
C PRO A 66 -7.24 -4.43 -1.26
N ARG A 67 -6.33 -4.45 -2.26
CA ARG A 67 -5.15 -5.32 -2.25
C ARG A 67 -4.18 -5.00 -1.11
N VAL A 68 -4.05 -3.73 -0.70
CA VAL A 68 -3.21 -3.34 0.44
C VAL A 68 -3.78 -3.92 1.73
N ILE A 69 -5.10 -3.87 1.90
CA ILE A 69 -5.80 -4.44 3.06
C ILE A 69 -5.64 -5.96 3.12
N GLU A 70 -5.76 -6.64 1.97
CA GLU A 70 -5.54 -8.09 1.89
C GLU A 70 -4.11 -8.48 2.30
N LEU A 71 -3.10 -7.75 1.78
CA LEU A 71 -1.70 -7.98 2.10
C LEU A 71 -1.37 -7.70 3.57
N ASP A 72 -1.99 -6.69 4.18
CA ASP A 72 -1.84 -6.44 5.62
C ASP A 72 -2.29 -7.65 6.45
N ARG A 73 -3.37 -8.30 6.02
CA ARG A 73 -3.97 -9.45 6.71
C ARG A 73 -3.30 -10.79 6.38
N SER A 74 -2.46 -10.85 5.35
CA SER A 74 -1.85 -12.09 4.85
C SER A 74 -0.33 -11.98 4.75
N GLN A 75 0.38 -12.46 5.79
CA GLN A 75 1.85 -12.50 5.79
C GLN A 75 2.36 -13.93 5.54
N PRO A 76 2.72 -14.27 4.28
CA PRO A 76 3.09 -15.64 3.88
C PRO A 76 4.42 -16.13 4.46
N GLU A 77 5.30 -15.24 4.92
CA GLU A 77 6.61 -15.60 5.49
C GLU A 77 6.47 -16.49 6.73
N PHE A 78 5.37 -16.37 7.49
CA PHE A 78 5.08 -17.22 8.65
C PHE A 78 4.74 -18.68 8.28
N THR A 79 4.64 -19.00 7.00
CA THR A 79 4.36 -20.35 6.50
C THR A 79 5.59 -21.07 5.95
N LEU A 80 6.74 -20.38 5.86
CA LEU A 80 7.98 -20.93 5.33
C LEU A 80 8.84 -21.54 6.44
N THR A 81 9.52 -22.65 6.13
CA THR A 81 10.64 -23.11 6.95
C THR A 81 11.84 -22.16 6.80
N PHE A 82 12.76 -22.17 7.77
CA PHE A 82 13.98 -21.36 7.70
C PHE A 82 14.80 -21.63 6.41
N ALA A 83 14.92 -22.90 6.00
CA ALA A 83 15.64 -23.26 4.78
C ALA A 83 14.99 -22.66 3.53
N GLN A 84 13.66 -22.76 3.40
CA GLN A 84 12.91 -22.17 2.29
C GLN A 84 13.01 -20.65 2.28
N TYR A 85 12.94 -20.01 3.46
CA TYR A 85 13.13 -18.57 3.59
C TYR A 85 14.53 -18.16 3.12
N LEU A 86 15.58 -18.87 3.56
CA LEU A 86 16.96 -18.56 3.20
C LEU A 86 17.21 -18.74 1.69
N GLU A 87 16.70 -19.79 1.07
CA GLU A 87 16.79 -20.00 -0.38
C GLU A 87 16.12 -18.88 -1.17
N ARG A 88 14.98 -18.39 -0.68
CA ARG A 88 14.23 -17.29 -1.30
C ARG A 88 14.90 -15.93 -1.11
N VAL A 89 15.45 -15.66 0.08
CA VAL A 89 16.00 -14.35 0.46
C VAL A 89 17.49 -14.22 0.15
N VAL A 90 18.24 -15.31 0.04
CA VAL A 90 19.67 -15.25 -0.25
C VAL A 90 20.08 -16.26 -1.36
N PRO A 91 19.38 -16.27 -2.52
CA PRO A 91 19.74 -17.16 -3.60
C PRO A 91 21.14 -16.82 -4.13
N VAL A 92 21.83 -17.81 -4.71
CA VAL A 92 23.19 -17.64 -5.27
C VAL A 92 23.27 -16.46 -6.25
N SER A 93 22.20 -16.21 -7.01
CA SER A 93 22.13 -15.06 -7.93
C SER A 93 22.24 -13.70 -7.21
N ARG A 94 21.62 -13.56 -6.03
CA ARG A 94 21.72 -12.35 -5.20
C ARG A 94 23.11 -12.21 -4.58
N GLN A 95 23.71 -13.32 -4.14
CA GLN A 95 25.07 -13.32 -3.60
C GLN A 95 26.08 -12.82 -4.64
N LYS A 96 25.99 -13.29 -5.89
CA LYS A 96 26.83 -12.80 -6.99
C LYS A 96 26.62 -11.31 -7.27
N ARG A 97 25.37 -10.84 -7.28
CA ARG A 97 25.07 -9.40 -7.41
C ARG A 97 25.64 -8.58 -6.24
N ALA A 98 25.54 -9.08 -5.01
CA ALA A 98 26.10 -8.42 -3.83
C ALA A 98 27.61 -8.22 -3.97
N GLN A 99 28.34 -9.24 -4.43
CA GLN A 99 29.78 -9.15 -4.67
C GLN A 99 30.10 -8.10 -5.75
N ALA A 100 29.35 -8.10 -6.85
CA ALA A 100 29.53 -7.11 -7.92
C ALA A 100 29.24 -5.68 -7.45
N ARG A 101 28.13 -5.45 -6.73
CA ARG A 101 27.79 -4.13 -6.17
C ARG A 101 28.77 -3.65 -5.12
N ARG A 102 29.27 -4.55 -4.26
CA ARG A 102 30.32 -4.22 -3.31
C ARG A 102 31.59 -3.77 -4.00
N GLU A 103 31.94 -4.41 -5.12
CA GLU A 103 33.11 -4.03 -5.91
C GLU A 103 32.94 -2.67 -6.57
N GLU A 104 31.81 -2.48 -7.26
CA GLU A 104 31.45 -1.26 -7.96
C GLU A 104 31.45 -0.03 -7.03
N HIS A 105 30.90 -0.18 -5.83
CA HIS A 105 30.75 0.91 -4.86
C HIS A 105 31.79 0.86 -3.74
N ARG A 106 32.91 0.15 -3.91
CA ARG A 106 33.87 -0.14 -2.82
C ARG A 106 34.32 1.13 -2.09
N ALA A 107 34.77 2.14 -2.83
CA ALA A 107 35.30 3.38 -2.23
C ALA A 107 34.25 4.09 -1.37
N MET A 108 33.03 4.24 -1.89
CA MET A 108 31.90 4.85 -1.18
C MET A 108 31.50 4.03 0.06
N LEU A 109 31.43 2.72 -0.08
CA LEU A 109 31.07 1.84 1.03
C LEU A 109 32.11 1.85 2.15
N ASP A 110 33.40 1.90 1.80
CA ASP A 110 34.49 1.97 2.77
C ASP A 110 34.48 3.33 3.50
N GLU A 111 34.19 4.43 2.80
CA GLU A 111 34.01 5.76 3.39
C GLU A 111 32.80 5.79 4.36
N ILE A 112 31.63 5.35 3.91
CA ILE A 112 30.42 5.22 4.74
C ILE A 112 30.72 4.33 5.95
N GLY A 113 31.41 3.22 5.73
CA GLY A 113 31.72 2.29 6.80
C GLY A 113 32.65 2.86 7.86
N ALA A 114 33.65 3.65 7.46
CA ALA A 114 34.51 4.38 8.38
C ALA A 114 33.74 5.48 9.12
N LYS A 115 32.89 6.24 8.42
CA LYS A 115 32.11 7.36 8.98
C LYS A 115 31.11 6.91 10.03
N TYR A 116 30.35 5.84 9.76
CA TYR A 116 29.25 5.37 10.62
C TYR A 116 29.61 4.15 11.48
N GLY A 117 30.82 3.60 11.35
CA GLY A 117 31.25 2.41 12.10
C GLY A 117 30.55 1.11 11.69
N VAL A 118 29.99 1.05 10.48
CA VAL A 118 29.25 -0.10 9.95
C VAL A 118 30.05 -0.78 8.85
N GLN A 119 30.28 -2.09 8.98
CA GLN A 119 31.04 -2.81 7.95
C GLN A 119 30.28 -2.81 6.60
N PRO A 120 30.93 -2.50 5.46
CA PRO A 120 30.33 -2.45 4.12
C PRO A 120 29.41 -3.62 3.78
N ARG A 121 29.75 -4.83 4.22
CA ARG A 121 28.96 -6.03 3.95
C ARG A 121 27.54 -5.97 4.48
N PHE A 122 27.29 -5.26 5.59
CA PHE A 122 25.94 -5.13 6.16
C PHE A 122 25.07 -4.20 5.33
N VAL A 123 25.64 -3.08 4.86
CA VAL A 123 24.95 -2.15 3.95
C VAL A 123 24.56 -2.87 2.66
N VAL A 124 25.50 -3.59 2.05
CA VAL A 124 25.25 -4.35 0.81
C VAL A 124 24.24 -5.49 1.02
N ALA A 125 24.32 -6.20 2.15
CA ALA A 125 23.39 -7.27 2.46
C ALA A 125 21.95 -6.75 2.60
N LEU A 126 21.75 -5.67 3.36
CA LEU A 126 20.44 -5.02 3.51
C LEU A 126 19.92 -4.53 2.16
N TRP A 127 20.73 -3.80 1.39
CA TRP A 127 20.35 -3.31 0.07
C TRP A 127 19.92 -4.43 -0.88
N GLY A 128 20.59 -5.58 -0.82
CA GLY A 128 20.23 -6.77 -1.59
C GLY A 128 18.94 -7.45 -1.11
N ILE A 129 18.72 -7.53 0.20
CA ILE A 129 17.53 -8.15 0.78
C ILE A 129 16.28 -7.30 0.53
N GLU A 130 16.39 -5.98 0.75
CA GLU A 130 15.25 -5.06 0.67
C GLU A 130 14.74 -4.89 -0.76
N THR A 131 15.64 -4.64 -1.71
CA THR A 131 15.22 -4.27 -3.08
C THR A 131 15.97 -4.95 -4.21
N ASP A 132 16.79 -5.96 -3.88
CA ASP A 132 17.70 -6.58 -4.84
C ASP A 132 18.52 -5.52 -5.58
N PHE A 133 19.13 -4.62 -4.81
CA PHE A 133 19.97 -3.52 -5.29
C PHE A 133 19.20 -2.50 -6.14
N GLY A 134 18.01 -2.12 -5.67
CA GLY A 134 17.13 -1.15 -6.32
C GLY A 134 16.30 -1.68 -7.49
N ARG A 135 16.43 -2.97 -7.86
CA ARG A 135 15.67 -3.58 -8.96
C ARG A 135 14.19 -3.76 -8.65
N VAL A 136 13.85 -3.99 -7.38
CA VAL A 136 12.48 -4.24 -6.92
C VAL A 136 12.18 -3.34 -5.72
N GLN A 137 11.55 -2.20 -5.94
CA GLN A 137 11.27 -1.22 -4.88
C GLN A 137 9.80 -1.22 -4.44
N GLY A 138 9.05 -2.23 -4.85
CA GLY A 138 7.59 -2.30 -4.71
C GLY A 138 6.87 -1.84 -5.97
N GLY A 139 5.54 -1.76 -5.89
CA GLY A 139 4.66 -1.44 -7.01
C GLY A 139 3.48 -0.57 -6.61
N PHE A 140 3.50 0.00 -5.39
CA PHE A 140 2.44 0.84 -4.86
C PHE A 140 2.90 2.29 -4.79
N LYS A 141 1.95 3.20 -4.99
CA LYS A 141 2.11 4.60 -4.56
C LYS A 141 2.00 4.64 -3.04
N VAL A 142 2.98 5.25 -2.38
CA VAL A 142 3.11 5.22 -0.92
C VAL A 142 1.93 5.93 -0.26
N ILE A 143 1.55 7.12 -0.74
CA ILE A 143 0.45 7.90 -0.15
C ILE A 143 -0.90 7.15 -0.19
N PRO A 144 -1.40 6.65 -1.35
CA PRO A 144 -2.61 5.84 -1.38
C PRO A 144 -2.57 4.58 -0.49
N ALA A 145 -1.42 3.92 -0.41
CA ALA A 145 -1.25 2.73 0.43
C ALA A 145 -1.36 3.08 1.92
N LEU A 146 -0.68 4.14 2.36
CA LEU A 146 -0.74 4.63 3.74
C LEU A 146 -2.10 5.21 4.10
N VAL A 147 -2.77 5.91 3.19
CA VAL A 147 -4.17 6.34 3.35
C VAL A 147 -5.08 5.13 3.60
N THR A 148 -4.95 4.10 2.75
CA THR A 148 -5.75 2.87 2.88
C THR A 148 -5.57 2.23 4.26
N LEU A 149 -4.32 2.11 4.74
CA LEU A 149 -4.02 1.46 6.02
C LEU A 149 -4.33 2.32 7.24
N ALA A 150 -4.23 3.65 7.10
CA ALA A 150 -4.64 4.59 8.14
C ALA A 150 -6.17 4.58 8.31
N TYR A 151 -6.93 4.38 7.23
CA TYR A 151 -8.39 4.27 7.27
C TYR A 151 -8.91 2.90 7.73
N ASP A 152 -8.34 1.77 7.26
CA ASP A 152 -8.88 0.40 7.51
C ASP A 152 -9.01 0.02 8.99
N GLY A 153 -8.16 0.56 9.87
CA GLY A 153 -8.34 0.49 11.33
C GLY A 153 -7.40 -0.44 12.09
N ARG A 154 -6.91 -1.55 11.52
CA ARG A 154 -6.11 -2.56 12.27
C ARG A 154 -4.85 -2.00 12.95
N ARG A 155 -4.12 -1.13 12.25
CA ARG A 155 -2.93 -0.42 12.74
C ARG A 155 -3.00 1.07 12.42
N SER A 156 -4.22 1.62 12.43
CA SER A 156 -4.51 2.98 11.94
C SER A 156 -3.60 4.05 12.54
N LYS A 157 -3.39 4.05 13.86
CA LYS A 157 -2.53 5.05 14.53
C LYS A 157 -1.09 5.03 14.01
N PHE A 158 -0.53 3.83 13.77
CA PHE A 158 0.82 3.69 13.23
C PHE A 158 0.88 4.24 11.80
N PHE A 159 0.00 3.77 10.92
CA PHE A 159 0.01 4.20 9.53
C PHE A 159 -0.40 5.65 9.33
N ARG A 160 -1.22 6.21 10.23
CA ARG A 160 -1.51 7.64 10.27
C ARG A 160 -0.24 8.44 10.55
N LYS A 161 0.59 8.01 11.50
CA LYS A 161 1.88 8.67 11.76
C LYS A 161 2.78 8.60 10.53
N GLU A 162 2.91 7.43 9.91
CA GLU A 162 3.72 7.26 8.70
C GLU A 162 3.20 8.07 7.51
N LEU A 163 1.88 8.22 7.37
CA LEU A 163 1.27 9.09 6.36
C LEU A 163 1.64 10.56 6.58
N MET A 164 1.57 11.04 7.83
CA MET A 164 1.98 12.42 8.14
C MET A 164 3.47 12.63 7.85
N ASP A 165 4.33 11.69 8.25
CA ASP A 165 5.75 11.75 7.92
C ASP A 165 5.99 11.71 6.41
N ALA A 166 5.21 10.94 5.64
CA ALA A 166 5.31 10.91 4.18
C ALA A 166 4.92 12.25 3.53
N LEU A 167 3.88 12.91 4.06
CA LEU A 167 3.49 14.25 3.60
C LEU A 167 4.57 15.28 3.91
N HIS A 168 5.19 15.24 5.08
CA HIS A 168 6.35 16.09 5.41
C HIS A 168 7.51 15.87 4.45
N ILE A 169 7.81 14.63 4.06
CA ILE A 169 8.89 14.35 3.09
C ILE A 169 8.60 15.01 1.73
N ILE A 170 7.33 15.06 1.30
CA ILE A 170 6.92 15.73 0.06
C ILE A 170 7.01 17.25 0.23
N GLU A 171 6.53 17.77 1.35
CA GLU A 171 6.60 19.20 1.69
C GLU A 171 8.04 19.71 1.73
N ASP A 172 8.95 18.95 2.34
CA ASP A 172 10.39 19.24 2.42
C ASP A 172 11.09 19.14 1.04
N GLY A 173 10.38 18.74 -0.01
CA GLY A 173 10.88 18.72 -1.39
C GLY A 173 11.79 17.54 -1.73
N HIS A 174 11.88 16.53 -0.87
CA HIS A 174 12.74 15.36 -1.11
C HIS A 174 12.28 14.50 -2.28
N ILE A 175 10.96 14.43 -2.52
CA ILE A 175 10.37 13.69 -3.63
C ILE A 175 8.96 14.20 -3.93
N SER A 176 8.53 14.15 -5.19
CA SER A 176 7.13 14.44 -5.52
C SER A 176 6.20 13.30 -5.11
N ALA A 177 4.94 13.62 -4.77
CA ALA A 177 3.91 12.62 -4.46
C ALA A 177 3.78 11.55 -5.56
N ALA A 178 3.85 11.96 -6.83
CA ALA A 178 3.79 11.07 -7.98
C ALA A 178 4.97 10.09 -8.07
N ASN A 179 6.14 10.45 -7.57
CA ASN A 179 7.34 9.63 -7.63
C ASN A 179 7.59 8.80 -6.36
N MET A 180 6.83 9.05 -5.29
CA MET A 180 6.93 8.30 -4.04
C MET A 180 6.32 6.89 -4.16
N ASN A 181 7.12 5.96 -4.65
CA ASN A 181 6.77 4.55 -4.82
C ASN A 181 7.40 3.68 -3.72
N GLY A 182 6.73 2.58 -3.40
CA GLY A 182 7.14 1.70 -2.32
C GLY A 182 6.38 0.38 -2.24
N SER A 183 6.57 -0.30 -1.11
CA SER A 183 5.81 -1.48 -0.75
C SER A 183 4.35 -1.13 -0.43
N TRP A 184 3.50 -2.16 -0.34
CA TRP A 184 2.11 -2.01 0.10
C TRP A 184 1.98 -1.40 1.50
N ALA A 185 3.02 -1.52 2.34
CA ALA A 185 3.03 -1.00 3.70
C ALA A 185 3.60 0.42 3.79
N GLY A 186 4.00 1.02 2.66
CA GLY A 186 4.58 2.37 2.62
C GLY A 186 6.10 2.44 2.82
N ALA A 187 6.80 1.31 2.81
CA ALA A 187 8.26 1.30 2.83
C ALA A 187 8.82 1.77 1.47
N MET A 188 9.77 2.71 1.47
CA MET A 188 10.10 3.53 0.31
C MET A 188 11.49 3.23 -0.26
N GLY A 189 11.59 3.34 -1.59
CA GLY A 189 12.87 3.38 -2.30
C GLY A 189 13.76 2.15 -2.07
N GLN A 190 15.06 2.33 -2.27
CA GLN A 190 16.06 1.25 -2.24
C GLN A 190 16.29 0.64 -0.86
N SER A 191 16.12 1.43 0.20
CA SER A 191 16.35 1.01 1.58
C SER A 191 15.09 0.46 2.26
N GLN A 192 13.93 0.55 1.60
CA GLN A 192 12.62 0.22 2.19
C GLN A 192 12.42 0.88 3.56
N PHE A 193 12.83 2.15 3.66
CA PHE A 193 12.57 2.92 4.88
C PHE A 193 11.10 3.28 4.94
N MET A 194 10.51 3.09 6.12
CA MET A 194 9.26 3.76 6.46
C MET A 194 9.49 5.29 6.46
N PRO A 195 8.47 6.10 6.16
CA PRO A 195 8.56 7.57 6.20
C PRO A 195 9.19 8.12 7.48
N SER A 196 8.82 7.60 8.65
CA SER A 196 9.43 8.01 9.91
C SER A 196 10.93 7.74 9.97
N SER A 197 11.38 6.57 9.50
CA SER A 197 12.80 6.22 9.39
C SER A 197 13.54 7.12 8.40
N PHE A 198 12.91 7.49 7.29
CA PHE A 198 13.50 8.45 6.34
C PHE A 198 13.76 9.78 7.04
N ARG A 199 12.75 10.38 7.68
CA ARG A 199 12.91 11.68 8.34
C ARG A 199 13.95 11.66 9.46
N GLN A 200 14.11 10.52 10.13
CA GLN A 200 15.05 10.39 11.24
C GLN A 200 16.48 10.06 10.81
N TYR A 201 16.66 9.26 9.77
CA TYR A 201 17.95 8.64 9.47
C TYR A 201 18.44 8.81 8.03
N ALA A 202 17.60 9.23 7.10
CA ALA A 202 18.06 9.48 5.73
C ALA A 202 19.15 10.57 5.75
N GLN A 203 20.11 10.44 4.84
CA GLN A 203 21.20 11.37 4.68
C GLN A 203 21.30 11.70 3.20
N ASP A 204 21.52 12.98 2.90
CA ASP A 204 21.96 13.38 1.58
C ASP A 204 23.43 12.94 1.42
N TYR A 205 23.67 12.07 0.45
CA TYR A 205 24.97 11.46 0.19
C TYR A 205 25.22 11.44 -1.33
N ASN A 206 25.36 12.65 -1.88
CA ASN A 206 25.72 13.02 -3.27
C ASN A 206 24.72 12.69 -4.37
#